data_AF-A0A286UIR7-F1
#
_entry.id   AF-A0A286UIR7-F1
#
_cell.length_a   1.000
_cell.length_b   1.000
_cell.length_c   1.000
_cell.angle_alpha   90.00
_cell.angle_beta   90.00
_cell.angle_gamma   90.00
#
_symmetry.space_group_name_H-M   'P 1'
#
loop_
_entity.id
_entity.type
_entity.pdbx_description
1 polymer ?
#
loop_
_entity_poly.entity_id
_entity_poly.type
_entity_poly.pdbx_seq_one_letter_code
_entity_poly.pdbx_strand_id
1 'polypeptide(L)'
;MTLAAIPAQSEIVKATHLREDTEVSDDVWNTQVRYVGEIDLPESEEPLLKESKKRFVLFPIQYSDLWNMYKKAEASFWTAEEIDLQWDIPDWTNRMNDDERHFISYVLAFFAASDGIVNENLLDRFSSEIQTYSLLIDTYIKEPARREFLFNAIETIPCVKRKAEWALKWISDRRSSFAVRLVAFAAVEGIFFSGSFASIFWLKKRNLMPGLAFSNELISRDEGKNIPSVWE
;
A
#
# COMPACT_ATOMS: atom_id res chain seq x y z
N MET A 1 -19.59 21.61 41.49
CA MET A 1 -19.03 20.25 41.48
C MET A 1 -20.17 19.27 41.72
N THR A 2 -20.85 18.82 40.66
CA THR A 2 -21.82 17.73 40.72
C THR A 2 -21.97 17.14 39.32
N LEU A 3 -21.50 15.90 39.16
CA LEU A 3 -21.61 15.07 37.96
C LEU A 3 -23.08 14.66 37.77
N ALA A 4 -23.64 14.88 36.58
CA ALA A 4 -24.91 14.27 36.18
C ALA A 4 -24.61 12.93 35.49
N ALA A 5 -25.18 11.86 36.04
CA ALA A 5 -24.97 10.48 35.63
C ALA A 5 -25.70 10.12 34.32
N ILE A 6 -25.08 9.28 33.51
CA ILE A 6 -25.65 8.65 32.31
C ILE A 6 -26.63 7.55 32.77
N PRO A 7 -27.88 7.49 32.26
CA PRO A 7 -28.84 6.48 32.68
C PRO A 7 -28.53 5.09 32.06
N ALA A 8 -28.82 4.04 32.82
CA ALA A 8 -28.52 2.65 32.51
C ALA A 8 -29.40 2.06 31.38
N GLN A 9 -28.83 1.12 30.63
CA GLN A 9 -29.36 0.49 29.39
C GLN A 9 -30.69 -0.28 29.49
N SER A 10 -31.40 -0.26 30.63
CA SER A 10 -32.59 -1.10 30.83
C SER A 10 -33.94 -0.46 30.47
N GLU A 11 -33.99 0.83 30.11
CA GLU A 11 -35.26 1.54 29.85
C GLU A 11 -35.64 1.70 28.36
N ILE A 12 -34.79 1.27 27.43
CA ILE A 12 -35.06 1.37 25.98
C ILE A 12 -35.93 0.20 25.46
N VAL A 13 -36.12 -0.87 26.26
CA VAL A 13 -36.67 -2.15 25.78
C VAL A 13 -38.21 -2.25 25.85
N LYS A 14 -38.96 -1.21 26.29
CA LYS A 14 -40.42 -1.33 26.50
C LYS A 14 -41.34 -0.69 25.45
N ALA A 15 -40.82 -0.20 24.32
CA ALA A 15 -41.65 0.46 23.29
C ALA A 15 -41.81 -0.30 21.97
N THR A 16 -41.73 -1.64 21.98
CA THR A 16 -41.75 -2.48 20.76
C THR A 16 -42.68 -3.69 20.84
N HIS A 17 -43.80 -3.59 21.55
CA HIS A 17 -44.89 -4.55 21.40
C HIS A 17 -46.17 -3.81 21.00
N LEU A 18 -46.49 -3.86 19.70
CA LEU A 18 -47.82 -4.03 19.10
C LEU A 18 -47.73 -3.74 17.59
N ARG A 19 -47.54 -4.80 16.80
CA ARG A 19 -48.15 -5.03 15.48
C ARG A 19 -47.70 -6.40 14.96
N GLU A 20 -48.66 -7.31 14.99
CA GLU A 20 -48.62 -8.66 14.44
C GLU A 20 -48.69 -8.65 12.90
N ASP A 21 -48.09 -9.69 12.34
CA ASP A 21 -48.42 -10.40 11.10
C ASP A 21 -48.22 -9.70 9.75
N THR A 22 -47.02 -9.85 9.20
CA THR A 22 -46.81 -10.11 7.77
C THR A 22 -45.65 -11.10 7.64
N GLU A 23 -45.87 -12.22 6.96
CA GLU A 23 -44.85 -13.23 6.64
C GLU A 23 -43.66 -12.56 5.92
N VAL A 24 -42.50 -12.50 6.59
CA VAL A 24 -41.24 -12.05 5.99
C VAL A 24 -40.52 -13.31 5.50
N SER A 25 -40.35 -13.44 4.19
CA SER A 25 -39.50 -14.49 3.63
C SER A 25 -38.07 -14.35 4.12
N ASP A 26 -37.49 -15.44 4.60
CA ASP A 26 -36.12 -15.57 5.14
C ASP A 26 -34.98 -15.39 4.09
N ASP A 27 -35.14 -14.52 3.09
CA ASP A 27 -34.23 -14.39 1.95
C ASP A 27 -33.78 -12.94 1.66
N VAL A 28 -33.65 -12.10 2.68
CA VAL A 28 -33.09 -10.76 2.51
C VAL A 28 -32.08 -10.53 3.61
N TRP A 29 -30.78 -10.67 3.32
CA TRP A 29 -29.68 -9.84 3.87
C TRP A 29 -28.26 -10.29 3.46
N ASN A 30 -28.05 -11.36 2.66
CA ASN A 30 -26.68 -11.75 2.28
C ASN A 30 -26.33 -11.52 0.80
N THR A 31 -26.61 -10.31 0.29
CA THR A 31 -25.96 -9.79 -0.92
C THR A 31 -25.57 -8.34 -0.66
N GLN A 32 -24.42 -8.14 -0.01
CA GLN A 32 -23.66 -6.91 -0.23
C GLN A 32 -23.26 -6.92 -1.71
N VAL A 33 -24.11 -6.35 -2.56
CA VAL A 33 -23.74 -5.98 -3.91
C VAL A 33 -22.64 -4.94 -3.75
N ARG A 34 -21.37 -5.35 -3.86
CA ARG A 34 -20.23 -4.42 -3.93
C ARG A 34 -20.55 -3.43 -5.04
N TYR A 35 -20.72 -2.16 -4.69
CA TYR A 35 -20.93 -1.11 -5.68
C TYR A 35 -19.64 -0.96 -6.50
N VAL A 36 -19.69 -1.34 -7.76
CA VAL A 36 -18.52 -1.32 -8.68
C VAL A 36 -18.41 0.03 -9.43
N GLY A 37 -19.32 0.97 -9.18
CA GLY A 37 -19.46 2.18 -9.99
C GLY A 37 -20.10 1.90 -11.35
N GLU A 38 -20.60 2.94 -12.03
CA GLU A 38 -21.00 2.81 -13.44
C GLU A 38 -19.86 3.29 -14.33
N ILE A 39 -19.39 2.42 -15.24
CA ILE A 39 -18.21 2.66 -16.08
C ILE A 39 -18.38 3.87 -17.01
N ASP A 40 -19.63 4.20 -17.37
CA ASP A 40 -19.98 5.27 -18.30
C ASP A 40 -20.32 6.61 -17.60
N LEU A 41 -20.18 6.70 -16.27
CA LEU A 41 -20.39 7.96 -15.54
C LEU A 41 -19.31 8.99 -15.93
N PRO A 42 -19.67 10.24 -16.25
CA PRO A 42 -18.70 11.32 -16.38
C PRO A 42 -17.92 11.48 -15.08
N GLU A 43 -16.60 11.75 -15.15
CA GLU A 43 -15.75 11.92 -13.95
C GLU A 43 -16.31 12.96 -12.95
N SER A 44 -17.05 13.97 -13.42
CA SER A 44 -17.71 14.98 -12.58
C SER A 44 -18.86 14.42 -11.73
N GLU A 45 -19.42 13.29 -12.13
CA GLU A 45 -20.54 12.64 -11.47
C GLU A 45 -20.10 11.56 -10.48
N GLU A 46 -18.83 11.14 -10.54
CA GLU A 46 -18.22 10.15 -9.66
C GLU A 46 -18.32 10.57 -8.18
N PRO A 47 -19.01 9.81 -7.32
CA PRO A 47 -19.19 10.14 -5.90
C PRO A 47 -17.88 10.30 -5.13
N LEU A 48 -16.82 9.60 -5.54
CA LEU A 48 -15.48 9.68 -4.93
C LEU A 48 -14.70 10.95 -5.34
N LEU A 49 -15.02 11.53 -6.51
CA LEU A 49 -14.33 12.71 -7.05
C LEU A 49 -15.09 14.02 -6.76
N LYS A 50 -16.35 13.94 -6.33
CA LYS A 50 -17.16 15.10 -5.94
C LYS A 50 -16.66 15.72 -4.62
N GLU A 51 -16.16 16.95 -4.68
CA GLU A 51 -15.81 17.71 -3.49
C GLU A 51 -17.02 17.92 -2.57
N SER A 52 -16.94 17.41 -1.34
CA SER A 52 -17.97 17.63 -0.32
C SER A 52 -17.69 18.89 0.49
N LYS A 53 -18.32 20.01 0.11
CA LYS A 53 -18.21 21.30 0.83
C LYS A 53 -18.90 21.32 2.21
N LYS A 54 -19.55 20.23 2.62
CA LYS A 54 -20.41 20.17 3.81
C LYS A 54 -19.91 19.22 4.91
N ARG A 55 -18.78 18.54 4.71
CA ARG A 55 -18.28 17.53 5.66
C ARG A 55 -17.09 18.08 6.47
N PHE A 56 -17.39 18.84 7.52
CA PHE A 56 -16.41 19.33 8.49
C PHE A 56 -16.19 18.37 9.68
N VAL A 57 -16.97 17.28 9.72
CA VAL A 57 -16.91 16.27 10.77
C VAL A 57 -16.66 14.89 10.15
N LEU A 58 -15.80 14.10 10.80
CA LEU A 58 -15.42 12.77 10.32
C LEU A 58 -16.62 11.79 10.34
N PHE A 59 -17.50 11.95 11.32
CA PHE A 59 -18.70 11.13 11.52
C PHE A 59 -19.97 11.82 11.01
N PRO A 60 -20.98 11.05 10.55
CA PRO A 60 -21.00 9.58 10.42
C PRO A 60 -20.20 9.05 9.22
N ILE A 61 -19.66 7.84 9.35
CA ILE A 61 -18.88 7.18 8.29
C ILE A 61 -19.83 6.74 7.17
N GLN A 62 -19.58 7.22 5.94
CA GLN A 62 -20.40 6.90 4.76
C GLN A 62 -19.94 5.63 4.03
N TYR A 63 -18.64 5.38 4.01
CA TYR A 63 -18.03 4.24 3.32
C TYR A 63 -17.33 3.34 4.35
N SER A 64 -18.10 2.41 4.91
CA SER A 64 -17.60 1.49 5.94
C SER A 64 -16.45 0.61 5.43
N ASP A 65 -16.50 0.20 4.17
CA ASP A 65 -15.46 -0.66 3.56
C ASP A 65 -14.12 0.09 3.45
N LEU A 66 -14.14 1.33 2.94
CA LEU A 66 -12.96 2.20 2.88
C LEU A 66 -12.42 2.49 4.28
N TRP A 67 -13.30 2.71 5.26
CA TRP A 67 -12.89 2.94 6.64
C TRP A 67 -12.26 1.70 7.27
N ASN A 68 -12.78 0.52 7.01
CA ASN A 68 -12.21 -0.74 7.47
C ASN A 68 -10.83 -0.99 6.84
N MET A 69 -10.67 -0.72 5.54
CA MET A 69 -9.38 -0.77 4.87
C MET A 69 -8.38 0.23 5.48
N TYR A 70 -8.81 1.46 5.73
CA TYR A 70 -8.01 2.48 6.42
C TYR A 70 -7.57 1.99 7.80
N LYS A 71 -8.49 1.44 8.61
CA LYS A 71 -8.17 0.92 9.96
C LYS A 71 -7.23 -0.28 9.91
N LYS A 72 -7.37 -1.14 8.92
CA LYS A 72 -6.46 -2.27 8.69
C LYS A 72 -5.04 -1.80 8.34
N ALA A 73 -4.92 -0.76 7.52
CA ALA A 73 -3.64 -0.13 7.21
C ALA A 73 -3.03 0.56 8.45
N GLU A 74 -3.81 1.34 9.18
CA GLU A 74 -3.39 2.02 10.43
C GLU A 74 -2.90 1.02 11.49
N ALA A 75 -3.57 -0.12 11.64
CA ALA A 75 -3.17 -1.18 12.58
C ALA A 75 -1.86 -1.89 12.19
N SER A 76 -1.33 -1.62 10.99
CA SER A 76 -0.13 -2.28 10.46
C SER A 76 1.09 -1.38 10.42
N PHE A 77 1.05 -0.23 11.08
CA PHE A 77 2.14 0.74 11.12
C PHE A 77 3.45 0.11 11.64
N TRP A 78 4.55 0.46 10.98
CA TRP A 78 5.91 0.05 11.34
C TRP A 78 6.89 1.16 10.95
N THR A 79 8.06 1.15 11.57
CA THR A 79 9.14 2.13 11.35
C THR A 79 10.40 1.45 10.82
N ALA A 80 11.22 2.18 10.05
CA ALA A 80 12.44 1.62 9.45
C ALA A 80 13.44 1.17 10.53
N GLU A 81 13.39 1.78 11.71
CA GLU A 81 14.21 1.48 12.88
C GLU A 81 13.89 0.11 13.52
N GLU A 82 12.74 -0.49 13.21
CA GLU A 82 12.37 -1.84 13.67
C GLU A 82 13.11 -2.95 12.91
N ILE A 83 13.81 -2.61 11.82
CA ILE A 83 14.54 -3.57 10.99
C ILE A 83 15.95 -3.77 11.54
N ASP A 84 16.23 -4.97 12.04
CA ASP A 84 17.57 -5.36 12.47
C ASP A 84 18.43 -5.80 11.26
N LEU A 85 19.49 -5.03 10.97
CA LEU A 85 20.44 -5.28 9.88
C LEU A 85 21.79 -5.84 10.36
N GLN A 86 21.95 -6.13 11.66
CA GLN A 86 23.24 -6.58 12.23
C GLN A 86 23.76 -7.85 11.57
N TRP A 87 22.86 -8.79 11.29
CA TRP A 87 23.19 -10.10 10.73
C TRP A 87 23.31 -10.11 9.20
N ASP A 88 22.93 -9.02 8.54
CA ASP A 88 22.95 -8.93 7.08
C ASP A 88 24.34 -8.62 6.53
N ILE A 89 25.15 -7.83 7.24
CA ILE A 89 26.51 -7.46 6.77
C ILE A 89 27.42 -8.68 6.61
N PRO A 90 27.50 -9.63 7.58
CA PRO A 90 28.27 -10.86 7.40
C PRO A 90 27.77 -11.73 6.24
N ASP A 91 26.45 -11.82 6.06
CA ASP A 91 25.83 -12.58 4.97
C ASP A 91 26.19 -11.96 3.61
N TRP A 92 26.07 -10.64 3.48
CA TRP A 92 26.41 -9.87 2.29
C TRP A 92 27.88 -10.07 1.88
N THR A 93 28.79 -10.02 2.84
CA THR A 93 30.23 -10.04 2.57
C THR A 93 30.77 -11.46 2.36
N ASN A 94 30.32 -12.43 3.16
CA ASN A 94 30.97 -13.74 3.26
C ASN A 94 30.17 -14.88 2.61
N ARG A 95 28.84 -14.76 2.49
CA ARG A 95 27.98 -15.85 2.02
C ARG A 95 27.40 -15.63 0.62
N MET A 96 27.23 -14.38 0.21
CA MET A 96 26.71 -14.04 -1.12
C MET A 96 27.82 -14.01 -2.17
N ASN A 97 27.47 -14.38 -3.41
CA ASN A 97 28.34 -14.20 -4.56
C ASN A 97 28.19 -12.80 -5.19
N ASP A 98 29.12 -12.46 -6.09
CA ASP A 98 29.16 -11.14 -6.73
C ASP A 98 27.91 -10.86 -7.58
N ASP A 99 27.36 -11.89 -8.24
CA ASP A 99 26.16 -11.79 -9.07
C ASP A 99 24.91 -11.54 -8.23
N GLU A 100 24.78 -12.20 -7.08
CA GLU A 100 23.71 -12.02 -6.10
C GLU A 100 23.76 -10.62 -5.50
N ARG A 101 24.96 -10.14 -5.13
CA ARG A 101 25.14 -8.78 -4.65
C ARG A 101 24.79 -7.76 -5.72
N HIS A 102 25.20 -8.01 -6.97
CA HIS A 102 24.86 -7.16 -8.09
C HIS A 102 23.34 -7.10 -8.30
N PHE A 103 22.69 -8.27 -8.35
CA PHE A 103 21.25 -8.39 -8.52
C PHE A 103 20.48 -7.65 -7.41
N ILE A 104 20.80 -7.88 -6.13
CA ILE A 104 20.11 -7.23 -5.02
C ILE A 104 20.37 -5.72 -4.98
N SER A 105 21.58 -5.27 -5.31
CA SER A 105 21.87 -3.83 -5.43
C SER A 105 20.94 -3.16 -6.45
N TYR A 106 20.72 -3.81 -7.60
CA TYR A 106 19.87 -3.29 -8.67
C TYR A 106 18.37 -3.36 -8.32
N VAL A 107 17.95 -4.39 -7.60
CA VAL A 107 16.58 -4.50 -7.08
C VAL A 107 16.30 -3.39 -6.07
N LEU A 108 17.21 -3.14 -5.12
CA LEU A 108 17.07 -2.06 -4.14
C LEU A 108 17.07 -0.68 -4.82
N ALA A 109 17.92 -0.49 -5.82
CA ALA A 109 17.94 0.74 -6.62
C ALA A 109 16.64 0.97 -7.39
N PHE A 110 16.03 -0.10 -7.92
CA PHE A 110 14.72 -0.01 -8.55
C PHE A 110 13.64 0.43 -7.56
N PHE A 111 13.60 -0.13 -6.35
CA PHE A 111 12.65 0.28 -5.32
C PHE A 111 12.86 1.75 -4.91
N ALA A 112 14.07 2.12 -4.51
CA ALA A 112 14.38 3.49 -4.08
C ALA A 112 14.04 4.54 -5.14
N ALA A 113 14.20 4.20 -6.42
CA ALA A 113 13.91 5.12 -7.52
C ALA A 113 12.41 5.11 -7.91
N SER A 114 11.76 3.94 -7.93
CA SER A 114 10.33 3.83 -8.29
C SER A 114 9.43 4.51 -7.26
N ASP A 115 9.76 4.38 -5.99
CA ASP A 115 8.97 4.94 -4.89
C ASP A 115 8.98 6.47 -4.93
N GLY A 116 10.06 7.11 -5.39
CA GLY A 116 10.11 8.56 -5.59
C GLY A 116 9.09 9.08 -6.63
N ILE A 117 8.91 8.35 -7.74
CA ILE A 117 7.99 8.73 -8.83
C ILE A 117 6.53 8.51 -8.42
N VAL A 118 6.26 7.40 -7.75
CA VAL A 118 4.91 7.05 -7.30
C VAL A 118 4.47 7.97 -6.15
N ASN A 119 5.37 8.26 -5.21
CA ASN A 119 5.06 9.03 -4.00
C ASN A 119 4.91 10.54 -4.26
N GLU A 120 5.54 11.12 -5.30
CA GLU A 120 5.26 12.51 -5.73
C GLU A 120 3.77 12.73 -6.07
N ASN A 121 3.06 11.68 -6.50
CA ASN A 121 1.64 11.76 -6.87
C ASN A 121 0.67 11.44 -5.72
N LEU A 122 1.14 10.86 -4.60
CA LEU A 122 0.29 10.36 -3.51
C LEU A 122 0.54 10.97 -2.13
N LEU A 123 1.56 11.84 -2.02
CA LEU A 123 2.01 12.66 -0.89
C LEU A 123 1.67 12.20 0.56
N ASP A 124 2.78 12.07 1.31
CA ASP A 124 2.96 11.97 2.77
C ASP A 124 2.79 10.61 3.46
N ARG A 125 2.15 9.58 2.87
CA ARG A 125 1.98 8.29 3.59
C ARG A 125 3.06 7.23 3.36
N PHE A 126 3.90 7.34 2.31
CA PHE A 126 4.94 6.34 1.99
C PHE A 126 6.36 6.71 2.48
N SER A 127 6.49 7.63 3.45
CA SER A 127 7.82 8.05 3.94
C SER A 127 8.64 6.91 4.55
N SER A 128 8.00 5.90 5.16
CA SER A 128 8.70 4.80 5.86
C SER A 128 9.36 3.82 4.89
N GLU A 129 8.75 3.55 3.73
CA GLU A 129 9.25 2.61 2.72
C GLU A 129 10.49 3.20 2.02
N ILE A 130 10.42 4.47 1.62
CA ILE A 130 11.57 5.20 1.05
C ILE A 130 12.74 5.24 2.03
N GLN A 131 12.46 5.49 3.31
CA GLN A 131 13.49 5.50 4.35
C GLN A 131 14.12 4.11 4.50
N THR A 132 13.33 3.05 4.41
CA THR A 132 13.80 1.67 4.50
C THR A 132 14.72 1.29 3.36
N TYR A 133 14.35 1.57 2.10
CA TYR A 133 15.21 1.25 0.95
C TYR A 133 16.51 2.07 0.95
N SER A 134 16.42 3.34 1.33
CA SER A 134 17.60 4.20 1.46
C SER A 134 18.54 3.66 2.55
N LEU A 135 18.01 3.25 3.71
CA LEU A 135 18.77 2.62 4.79
C LEU A 135 19.45 1.32 4.35
N LEU A 136 18.76 0.47 3.60
CA LEU A 136 19.31 -0.79 3.07
C LEU A 136 20.47 -0.53 2.10
N ILE A 137 20.30 0.41 1.16
CA ILE A 137 21.35 0.82 0.22
C ILE A 137 22.57 1.37 0.97
N ASP A 138 22.35 2.26 1.94
CA ASP A 138 23.42 2.85 2.74
C ASP A 138 24.17 1.82 3.59
N THR A 139 23.46 0.80 4.05
CA THR A 139 24.01 -0.28 4.86
C THR A 139 24.88 -1.22 4.04
N TYR A 140 24.41 -1.68 2.88
CA TYR A 140 25.11 -2.68 2.07
C TYR A 140 26.18 -2.09 1.14
N ILE A 141 25.96 -0.89 0.61
CA ILE A 141 26.87 -0.27 -0.38
C ILE A 141 27.70 0.81 0.34
N LYS A 142 28.93 0.44 0.70
CA LYS A 142 29.89 1.34 1.36
C LYS A 142 30.56 2.33 0.40
N GLU A 143 30.62 2.00 -0.89
CA GLU A 143 31.26 2.85 -1.90
C GLU A 143 30.33 3.99 -2.34
N PRO A 144 30.70 5.26 -2.13
CA PRO A 144 29.83 6.40 -2.39
C PRO A 144 29.52 6.59 -3.88
N ALA A 145 30.48 6.34 -4.78
CA ALA A 145 30.26 6.45 -6.22
C ALA A 145 29.22 5.43 -6.73
N ARG A 146 29.29 4.19 -6.24
CA ARG A 146 28.32 3.14 -6.57
C ARG A 146 26.94 3.45 -5.99
N ARG A 147 26.89 4.02 -4.79
CA ARG A 147 25.65 4.47 -4.15
C ARG A 147 24.96 5.56 -4.97
N GLU A 148 25.69 6.58 -5.38
CA GLU A 148 25.17 7.66 -6.24
C GLU A 148 24.65 7.13 -7.58
N PHE A 149 25.40 6.20 -8.20
CA PHE A 149 24.95 5.53 -9.43
C PHE A 149 23.61 4.81 -9.26
N LEU A 150 23.40 4.14 -8.11
CA LEU A 150 22.18 3.40 -7.81
C LEU A 150 21.01 4.30 -7.41
N PHE A 151 21.25 5.41 -6.71
CA PHE A 151 20.20 6.41 -6.47
C PHE A 151 19.73 7.08 -7.77
N ASN A 152 20.64 7.27 -8.72
CA ASN A 152 20.31 7.79 -10.06
C ASN A 152 19.83 6.69 -11.04
N ALA A 153 19.35 5.54 -10.53
CA ALA A 153 18.95 4.38 -11.33
C ALA A 153 17.91 4.67 -12.43
N ILE A 154 17.03 5.66 -12.23
CA ILE A 154 16.06 6.08 -13.26
C ILE A 154 16.76 6.56 -14.53
N GLU A 155 17.89 7.26 -14.40
CA GLU A 155 18.62 7.79 -15.55
C GLU A 155 19.69 6.82 -16.04
N THR A 156 20.32 6.09 -15.13
CA THR A 156 21.47 5.25 -15.42
C THR A 156 21.09 3.84 -15.89
N ILE A 157 19.96 3.29 -15.45
CA ILE A 157 19.56 1.91 -15.74
C ILE A 157 18.39 1.87 -16.74
N PRO A 158 18.59 1.38 -17.97
CA PRO A 158 17.57 1.41 -19.02
C PRO A 158 16.29 0.61 -18.71
N CYS A 159 16.37 -0.45 -17.89
CA CYS A 159 15.17 -1.20 -17.51
C CYS A 159 14.30 -0.45 -16.50
N VAL A 160 14.92 0.27 -15.56
CA VAL A 160 14.23 1.14 -14.60
C VAL A 160 13.62 2.33 -15.32
N LYS A 161 14.40 2.98 -16.19
CA LYS A 161 13.94 4.10 -17.02
C LYS A 161 12.66 3.80 -17.79
N ARG A 162 12.62 2.66 -18.51
CA ARG A 162 11.44 2.28 -19.29
C ARG A 162 10.19 2.02 -18.43
N LYS A 163 10.37 1.44 -17.24
CA LYS A 163 9.27 1.24 -16.28
C LYS A 163 8.78 2.59 -15.73
N ALA A 164 9.69 3.48 -15.36
CA ALA A 164 9.41 4.82 -14.89
C ALA A 164 8.66 5.66 -15.94
N GLU A 165 9.13 5.65 -17.20
CA GLU A 165 8.47 6.32 -18.32
C GLU A 165 7.07 5.78 -18.58
N TRP A 166 6.86 4.46 -18.45
CA TRP A 166 5.53 3.87 -18.56
C TRP A 166 4.62 4.34 -17.44
N ALA A 167 5.08 4.30 -16.18
CA ALA A 167 4.30 4.74 -15.02
C ALA A 167 3.90 6.23 -15.15
N LEU A 168 4.86 7.11 -15.44
CA LEU A 168 4.62 8.54 -15.68
C LEU A 168 3.62 8.77 -16.82
N LYS A 169 3.75 8.02 -17.92
CA LYS A 169 2.86 8.16 -19.07
C LYS A 169 1.41 7.91 -18.69
N TRP A 170 1.11 6.89 -17.88
CA TRP A 170 -0.28 6.52 -17.57
C TRP A 170 -0.83 7.22 -16.33
N ILE A 171 0.00 7.45 -15.31
CA ILE A 171 -0.43 8.12 -14.07
C ILE A 171 -0.67 9.61 -14.33
N SER A 172 0.21 10.27 -15.10
CA SER A 172 0.10 11.71 -15.38
C SER A 172 -0.79 12.04 -16.59
N ASP A 173 -1.35 11.04 -17.29
CA ASP A 173 -2.23 11.29 -18.42
C ASP A 173 -3.59 11.84 -17.98
N ARG A 174 -3.82 13.12 -18.32
CA ARG A 174 -5.08 13.83 -18.06
C ARG A 174 -6.17 13.54 -19.09
N ARG A 175 -5.88 12.80 -20.17
CA ARG A 175 -6.87 12.41 -21.18
C ARG A 175 -7.55 11.08 -20.86
N SER A 176 -6.83 10.19 -20.19
CA SER A 176 -7.36 8.92 -19.71
C SER A 176 -8.35 9.14 -18.56
N SER A 177 -9.31 8.24 -18.38
CA SER A 177 -10.24 8.32 -17.26
C SER A 177 -9.56 7.95 -15.93
N PHE A 178 -10.16 8.37 -14.82
CA PHE A 178 -9.72 8.00 -13.47
C PHE A 178 -9.59 6.48 -13.29
N ALA A 179 -10.54 5.70 -13.82
CA ALA A 179 -10.48 4.24 -13.78
C ALA A 179 -9.24 3.68 -14.49
N VAL A 180 -8.86 4.23 -15.65
CA VAL A 180 -7.65 3.81 -16.37
C VAL A 180 -6.39 4.14 -15.58
N ARG A 181 -6.33 5.34 -14.97
CA ARG A 181 -5.21 5.71 -14.09
C ARG A 181 -5.11 4.80 -12.88
N LEU A 182 -6.25 4.42 -12.28
CA LEU A 182 -6.30 3.52 -11.13
C LEU A 182 -5.83 2.11 -11.48
N VAL A 183 -6.22 1.59 -12.65
CA VAL A 183 -5.72 0.30 -13.15
C VAL A 183 -4.22 0.37 -13.44
N ALA A 184 -3.74 1.45 -14.05
CA ALA A 184 -2.31 1.64 -14.30
C ALA A 184 -1.53 1.69 -12.98
N PHE A 185 -2.05 2.39 -11.96
CA PHE A 185 -1.49 2.43 -10.62
C PHE A 185 -1.44 1.03 -9.99
N ALA A 186 -2.54 0.28 -9.99
CA ALA A 186 -2.58 -1.09 -9.49
C ALA A 186 -1.60 -2.03 -10.23
N ALA A 187 -1.35 -1.80 -11.52
CA ALA A 187 -0.36 -2.53 -12.29
C ALA A 187 1.09 -2.19 -11.89
N VAL A 188 1.38 -0.93 -11.55
CA VAL A 188 2.69 -0.55 -10.98
C VAL A 188 2.90 -1.26 -9.65
N GLU A 189 1.97 -1.08 -8.70
CA GLU A 189 2.13 -1.63 -7.34
C GLU A 189 2.14 -3.17 -7.33
N GLY A 190 1.26 -3.80 -8.11
CA GLY A 190 1.06 -5.24 -8.06
C GLY A 190 2.01 -6.00 -8.97
N ILE A 191 2.15 -5.56 -10.23
CA ILE A 191 2.84 -6.35 -11.26
C ILE A 191 4.32 -5.97 -11.30
N PHE A 192 4.66 -4.68 -11.29
CA PHE A 192 6.04 -4.25 -11.51
C PHE A 192 6.98 -4.63 -10.36
N PHE A 193 6.45 -4.71 -9.13
CA PHE A 193 7.21 -5.09 -7.93
C PHE A 193 7.15 -6.59 -7.59
N SER A 194 6.17 -7.35 -8.10
CA SER A 194 6.00 -8.78 -7.81
C SER A 194 7.28 -9.61 -8.02
N GLY A 195 8.00 -9.37 -9.11
CA GLY A 195 9.25 -10.08 -9.43
C GLY A 195 10.37 -9.77 -8.43
N SER A 196 10.47 -8.52 -7.98
CA SER A 196 11.44 -8.09 -6.99
C SER A 196 11.14 -8.73 -5.62
N PHE A 197 9.88 -8.70 -5.18
CA PHE A 197 9.46 -9.35 -3.93
C PHE A 197 9.73 -10.86 -3.96
N ALA A 198 9.38 -11.55 -5.05
CA ALA A 198 9.64 -12.98 -5.21
C ALA A 198 11.13 -13.32 -5.13
N SER A 199 11.98 -12.48 -5.70
CA SER A 199 13.43 -12.68 -5.69
C SER A 199 14.05 -12.52 -4.28
N ILE A 200 13.51 -11.62 -3.46
CA ILE A 200 13.94 -11.44 -2.07
C ILE A 200 13.40 -12.59 -1.19
N PHE A 201 12.17 -13.06 -1.44
CA PHE A 201 11.65 -14.28 -0.78
C PHE A 201 12.49 -15.52 -1.10
N TRP A 202 13.08 -15.60 -2.30
CA TRP A 202 14.02 -16.67 -2.63
C TRP A 202 15.29 -16.62 -1.76
N LEU A 203 15.80 -15.43 -1.40
CA LEU A 203 16.90 -15.30 -0.45
C LEU A 203 16.50 -15.75 0.97
N LYS A 204 15.28 -15.42 1.40
CA LYS A 204 14.73 -15.93 2.68
C LYS A 204 14.75 -17.45 2.73
N LYS A 205 14.35 -18.12 1.65
CA LYS A 205 14.38 -19.60 1.55
C LYS A 205 15.79 -20.18 1.72
N ARG A 206 16.83 -19.42 1.41
CA ARG A 206 18.24 -19.80 1.57
C ARG A 206 18.82 -19.41 2.93
N ASN A 207 18.02 -18.83 3.83
CA ASN A 207 18.46 -18.28 5.11
C ASN A 207 19.61 -17.28 4.93
N LEU A 208 19.42 -16.32 4.03
CA LEU A 208 20.33 -15.21 3.77
C LEU A 208 19.61 -13.89 4.01
N MET A 209 20.32 -12.91 4.57
CA MET A 209 19.86 -11.52 4.72
C MET A 209 18.53 -11.42 5.50
N PRO A 210 18.50 -11.86 6.78
CA PRO A 210 17.28 -11.87 7.58
C PRO A 210 16.63 -10.50 7.73
N GLY A 211 17.41 -9.41 7.81
CA GLY A 211 16.92 -8.04 7.88
C GLY A 211 16.22 -7.61 6.59
N LEU A 212 16.85 -7.83 5.44
CA LEU A 212 16.24 -7.61 4.12
C LEU A 212 14.98 -8.44 3.90
N ALA A 213 14.98 -9.70 4.32
CA ALA A 213 13.82 -10.58 4.19
C ALA A 213 12.65 -10.09 5.05
N PHE A 214 12.93 -9.66 6.29
CA PHE A 214 11.93 -9.13 7.20
C PHE A 214 11.35 -7.81 6.69
N SER A 215 12.20 -6.86 6.23
CA SER A 215 11.72 -5.61 5.65
C SER A 215 10.83 -5.87 4.41
N ASN A 216 11.23 -6.82 3.56
CA ASN A 216 10.47 -7.22 2.39
C ASN A 216 9.10 -7.83 2.74
N GLU A 217 8.98 -8.55 3.85
CA GLU A 217 7.70 -9.07 4.34
C GLU A 217 6.75 -7.95 4.78
N LEU A 218 7.27 -6.94 5.47
CA LEU A 218 6.47 -5.79 5.89
C LEU A 218 5.98 -5.00 4.69
N ILE A 219 6.87 -4.71 3.73
CA ILE A 219 6.55 -3.93 2.53
C ILE A 219 5.59 -4.72 1.63
N SER A 220 5.89 -5.97 1.30
CA SER A 220 4.99 -6.77 0.43
C SER A 220 3.60 -6.99 1.04
N ARG A 221 3.50 -7.05 2.37
CA ARG A 221 2.22 -7.09 3.09
C ARG A 221 1.44 -5.79 2.92
N ASP A 222 2.11 -4.65 2.93
CA ASP A 222 1.48 -3.34 2.83
C ASP A 222 1.10 -3.02 1.38
N GLU A 223 1.91 -3.43 0.40
CA GLU A 223 1.53 -3.40 -1.02
C GLU A 223 0.34 -4.30 -1.34
N GLY A 224 0.28 -5.48 -0.71
CA GLY A 224 -0.88 -6.36 -0.80
C GLY A 224 -2.16 -5.78 -0.18
N LYS A 225 -2.08 -4.73 0.65
CA LYS A 225 -3.26 -4.01 1.16
C LYS A 225 -3.64 -2.83 0.28
N ASN A 226 -2.68 -2.22 -0.42
CA ASN A 226 -2.91 -1.13 -1.36
C ASN A 226 -3.76 -1.59 -2.56
N ILE A 227 -3.64 -2.86 -2.94
CA ILE A 227 -4.51 -3.51 -3.92
C ILE A 227 -5.57 -4.31 -3.15
N PRO A 228 -6.85 -3.92 -3.15
CA PRO A 228 -7.87 -4.79 -2.58
C PRO A 228 -7.80 -6.13 -3.31
N SER A 229 -7.76 -7.24 -2.56
CA SER A 229 -8.08 -8.54 -3.11
C SER A 229 -9.54 -8.48 -3.59
N VAL A 230 -9.73 -8.09 -4.85
CA VAL A 230 -11.05 -8.01 -5.53
C VAL A 230 -11.70 -9.40 -5.63
N TRP A 231 -10.98 -10.46 -5.24
CA TRP A 231 -11.30 -11.87 -5.46
C TRP A 231 -11.56 -12.68 -4.18
N GLU A 232 -11.97 -12.03 -3.09
CA GLU A 232 -12.65 -12.68 -1.96
C GLU A 232 -14.06 -12.12 -1.76
#